data_AF-A0A151SQS5-F1
#
_entry.id   AF-A0A151SQS5-F1
#
_cell.length_a   1.000
_cell.length_b   1.000
_cell.length_c   1.000
_cell.angle_alpha   90.00
_cell.angle_beta   90.00
_cell.angle_gamma   90.00
#
_symmetry.space_group_name_H-M   'P 1'
#
loop_
_entity.id
_entity.type
_entity.pdbx_description
1 polymer ?
#
loop_
_entity_poly.entity_id
_entity_poly.type
_entity_poly.pdbx_seq_one_letter_code
_entity_poly.pdbx_strand_id
1 'polypeptide(L)' 'MNKALIERVTWMLSKAKLPKHFWGEVLYTVVHVINLSPIVSLNNEVPNKI' A
#
# COMPACT_ATOMS: atom_id res chain seq x y z
N MET A 1 -5.00 -9.87 3.02
CA MET A 1 -4.41 -8.62 2.49
C MET A 1 -4.79 -7.39 3.31
N ASN A 2 -6.04 -7.24 3.74
CA ASN A 2 -6.53 -6.04 4.47
C ASN A 2 -5.73 -5.71 5.74
N LYS A 3 -5.37 -6.71 6.54
CA LYS A 3 -4.52 -6.52 7.73
C LYS A 3 -3.15 -5.93 7.38
N ALA A 4 -2.50 -6.43 6.32
CA ALA A 4 -1.21 -5.92 5.85
C ALA A 4 -1.28 -4.48 5.32
N LEU A 5 -2.41 -4.10 4.68
CA LEU A 5 -2.64 -2.72 4.26
C LEU A 5 -2.76 -1.78 5.47
N ILE A 6 -3.58 -2.14 6.46
CA ILE A 6 -3.78 -1.33 7.67
C ILE A 6 -2.45 -1.16 8.44
N GLU A 7 -1.67 -2.23 8.57
CA GLU A 7 -0.35 -2.18 9.21
C GLU A 7 0.61 -1.24 8.47
N ARG A 8 0.67 -1.32 7.13
CA ARG A 8 1.51 -0.45 6.30
C ARG A 8 1.08 1.01 6.36
N VAL A 9 -0.22 1.29 6.31
CA VAL A 9 -0.77 2.65 6.40
C VAL A 9 -0.47 3.25 7.77
N THR A 10 -0.71 2.49 8.85
CA THR A 10 -0.42 2.92 10.22
C THR A 10 1.08 3.18 10.41
N TRP A 11 1.92 2.29 9.89
CA TRP A 11 3.37 2.44 9.95
C TRP A 11 3.85 3.67 9.18
N MET A 12 3.38 3.90 7.96
CA MET A 12 3.75 5.07 7.16
C MET A 12 3.33 6.38 7.82
N LEU A 13 2.10 6.46 8.34
CA LEU A 13 1.64 7.65 9.08
C LEU A 13 2.52 7.94 10.29
N SER A 14 2.86 6.91 11.08
CA SER A 14 3.73 7.04 12.25
C SER A 14 5.15 7.45 11.85
N LYS A 15 5.73 6.81 10.83
CA LYS A 15 7.11 7.04 10.39
C LYS A 15 7.29 8.43 9.77
N ALA A 16 6.32 8.88 8.98
CA ALA A 16 6.32 10.20 8.35
C ALA A 16 5.76 11.31 9.25
N LYS A 17 5.28 10.97 10.47
CA LYS A 17 4.63 11.90 11.41
C LYS A 17 3.46 12.66 10.79
N LEU A 18 2.68 11.97 9.94
CA LEU A 18 1.55 12.56 9.24
C LEU A 18 0.27 12.50 10.09
N PRO A 19 -0.57 13.55 10.06
CA PRO A 19 -1.90 13.53 10.66
C PRO A 19 -2.80 12.41 10.13
N LYS A 20 -3.77 11.99 10.94
CA LYS A 20 -4.73 10.93 10.57
C LYS A 20 -5.57 11.25 9.33
N HIS A 21 -5.77 12.52 8.98
CA HIS A 21 -6.55 12.89 7.79
C HIS A 21 -5.86 12.49 6.46
N PHE A 22 -4.56 12.22 6.46
CA PHE A 22 -3.84 11.68 5.29
C PHE A 22 -4.06 10.18 5.05
N TRP A 23 -5.00 9.56 5.76
CA TRP A 23 -5.21 8.11 5.70
C TRP A 23 -5.50 7.62 4.27
N GLY A 24 -6.26 8.39 3.50
CA GLY A 24 -6.63 8.06 2.12
C GLY A 24 -5.43 8.09 1.18
N GLU A 25 -4.61 9.13 1.26
CA GLU A 25 -3.41 9.34 0.44
C GLU A 25 -2.34 8.29 0.74
N VAL A 26 -2.15 7.96 2.02
CA VAL A 26 -1.24 6.89 2.44
C VAL A 26 -1.74 5.54 1.96
N LEU A 27 -3.04 5.24 2.09
CA LEU A 27 -3.62 4.00 1.57
C LEU A 27 -3.43 3.88 0.06
N TYR A 28 -3.71 4.95 -0.69
CA TYR A 28 -3.51 5.00 -2.13
C TYR A 28 -2.05 4.70 -2.50
N THR A 29 -1.11 5.34 -1.81
CA THR A 29 0.33 5.13 -2.03
C THR A 29 0.75 3.68 -1.74
N VAL A 30 0.30 3.11 -0.63
CA VAL A 30 0.60 1.71 -0.26
C VAL A 30 0.08 0.75 -1.32
N VAL A 31 -1.16 0.92 -1.78
CA VAL A 31 -1.76 0.08 -2.83
C VAL A 31 -1.01 0.26 -4.15
N HIS A 32 -0.68 1.49 -4.53
CA HIS A 32 0.09 1.78 -5.75
C HIS A 32 1.45 1.05 -5.75
N VAL A 33 2.21 1.14 -4.66
CA VAL A 33 3.52 0.48 -4.53
C VAL A 33 3.40 -1.04 -4.58
N ILE A 34 2.39 -1.63 -3.92
CA ILE A 34 2.16 -3.08 -3.95
C ILE A 34 1.81 -3.56 -5.36
N ASN A 35 1.01 -2.79 -6.10
CA ASN A 35 0.62 -3.14 -7.46
C ASN A 35 1.78 -2.98 -8.45
N LEU A 36 2.68 -2.01 -8.22
CA LEU A 36 3.85 -1.77 -9.06
C LEU A 36 4.96 -2.82 -8.83
N SER A 37 5.21 -3.17 -7.57
CA SER A 37 6.25 -4.13 -7.18
C SER A 37 5.69 -5.11 -6.16
N PRO A 38 4.95 -6.14 -6.61
CA PRO A 38 4.40 -7.14 -5.73
C PRO A 38 5.53 -7.94 -5.07
N ILE A 39 5.39 -8.20 -3.77
CA ILE A 39 6.37 -8.93 -2.96
C ILE A 39 6.38 -10.43 -3.31
N VAL A 40 5.32 -10.90 -3.96
CA VAL A 40 5.19 -12.25 -4.48
C VAL A 40 5.31 -12.18 -6.00
N SER A 41 6.09 -13.08 -6.58
CA SER A 41 6.19 -13.21 -8.03
C SER A 41 4.82 -13.55 -8.61
N LEU A 42 4.28 -12.69 -9.45
CA LEU A 42 3.01 -12.91 -10.13
C LEU A 42 3.17 -13.67 -11.45
N ASN A 43 4.24 -14.47 -11.63
CA ASN A 43 4.52 -15.14 -12.92
C ASN A 43 4.43 -14.18 -14.13
N ASN A 44 5.07 -13.01 -14.04
CA ASN A 44 5.01 -11.91 -15.01
C ASN A 44 3.63 -11.28 -15.24
N GLU A 45 2.65 -11.54 -14.39
CA GLU A 45 1.35 -10.86 -14.44
C GLU A 45 1.33 -9.60 -13.57
N VAL A 46 0.53 -8.63 -13.96
CA VAL A 46 0.17 -7.50 -13.10
C VAL A 46 -1.16 -7.82 -12.41
N PRO A 47 -1.36 -7.45 -11.13
CA PRO A 47 -2.65 -7.66 -10.45
C PRO A 47 -3.82 -6.95 -11.13
N ASN A 48 -3.54 -5.93 -11.95
CA ASN A 48 -4.51 -5.10 -12.63
C ASN A 48 -4.37 -5.26 -14.15
N LYS A 49 -4.97 -6.32 -14.71
CA LYS A 49 -5.23 -6.43 -16.16
C LYS A 49 -6.59 -5.77 -16.43
N ILE A 50 -6.62 -4.73 -17.26
CA ILE A 50 -7.85 -4.12 -17.81
C ILE A 50 -8.30 -4.95 -19.01
#